data_AF-A0A2S5RF42-F1
#
_entry.id   AF-A0A2S5RF42-F1
#
_cell.length_a   1.000
_cell.length_b   1.000
_cell.length_c   1.000
_cell.angle_alpha   90.00
_cell.angle_beta   90.00
_cell.angle_gamma   90.00
#
_symmetry.space_group_name_H-M   'P 1'
#
loop_
_entity.id
_entity.type
_entity.pdbx_description
1 polymer ?
#
loop_
_entity_poly.entity_id
_entity_poly.type
_entity_poly.pdbx_seq_one_letter_code
_entity_poly.pdbx_strand_id
1 'polypeptide(L)'
;MKLPIFKYFFKSTLKSKFLLISSGVIGLTFLVILVIFTFSLQSNSSTLNASPSALRIILFVIGILQITVINTFVFAKYFSNSTKDGTMSLEIRSGISKTQMFFQRILLSKVWTVSWYLFFSLMIVIFAIASPSDPFKILLFNLSLGFIVVFLYDLFLTAILSFVSSFGSTVILGILSTLVLLLGVITPMVPELVRITDKTGLTNYTTQAYRDHETFLISNKVRNLAKKYEKLEHKSFTNTMLKSYVGLSEAIVKVRQYVPVDTPTTLEQKEIYAIALSGLLTEFSQGIIKQGVKYEYENEEEINRNPILKYLNNVKKLHDLGKEPYNFANHYGQNTWTKSFYYNKIGHGPNETFVFNFDSKFGFNNLIKEIPNKIENQEGYNMDEIKEFNEIINQIVKESFINFDARLPIDDIQNWTNWVFEVDNQANNKNEWLEYVNISIGARMYQTAFIKAINSPINLPLPNKNKDNSYPYTLDEYYEKVRVQLYANPWTMFDTILTSNYYGGDILGNKIAMTSMNQPWINDEIILKKNTAKPKKDEGDIFNSIDDGFAIELEIKGKIFNPFLAIGVYALIFIILIMVSYLTFRKTMKK
;
A
#
# COMPACT_ATOMS: atom_id res chain seq x y z
N MET A 1 12.03 -7.99 47.50
CA MET A 1 10.83 -8.87 47.46
C MET A 1 11.28 -10.31 47.24
N LYS A 2 11.01 -11.25 48.17
CA LYS A 2 11.38 -12.66 47.96
C LYS A 2 10.36 -13.30 47.00
N LEU A 3 10.82 -13.92 45.90
CA LEU A 3 9.99 -14.61 44.89
C LEU A 3 10.21 -16.14 44.93
N PRO A 4 9.89 -16.80 46.05
CA PRO A 4 10.26 -18.21 46.27
C PRO A 4 9.54 -19.17 45.31
N ILE A 5 8.26 -18.93 45.02
CA ILE A 5 7.44 -19.76 44.13
C ILE A 5 7.94 -19.64 42.70
N PHE A 6 8.15 -18.39 42.24
CA PHE A 6 8.69 -18.14 40.91
C PHE A 6 10.05 -18.81 40.72
N LYS A 7 11.01 -18.63 41.64
CA LYS A 7 12.36 -19.21 41.51
C LYS A 7 12.33 -20.74 41.47
N TYR A 8 11.52 -21.35 42.34
CA TYR A 8 11.38 -22.80 42.38
C TYR A 8 10.79 -23.35 41.07
N PHE A 9 9.66 -22.78 40.63
CA PHE A 9 9.02 -23.23 39.40
C PHE A 9 9.85 -22.91 38.17
N PHE A 10 10.48 -21.75 38.06
CA PHE A 10 11.36 -21.40 36.94
C PHE A 10 12.48 -22.44 36.74
N LYS A 11 13.13 -22.88 37.83
CA LYS A 11 14.13 -23.96 37.77
C LYS A 11 13.54 -25.31 37.37
N SER A 12 12.31 -25.61 37.80
CA SER A 12 11.57 -26.81 37.39
C SER A 12 11.20 -26.76 35.90
N THR A 13 10.82 -25.60 35.38
CA THR A 13 10.45 -25.37 33.99
C THR A 13 11.66 -25.52 33.07
N LEU A 14 12.82 -24.95 33.43
CA LEU A 14 14.08 -25.09 32.69
C LEU A 14 14.56 -26.56 32.56
N LYS A 15 14.21 -27.42 33.51
CA LYS A 15 14.55 -28.85 33.48
C LYS A 15 13.50 -29.70 32.76
N SER A 16 12.41 -29.12 32.28
CA SER A 16 11.34 -29.87 31.64
C SER A 16 11.75 -30.29 30.22
N LYS A 17 11.97 -31.59 30.03
CA LYS A 17 12.25 -32.17 28.71
C LYS A 17 11.16 -31.83 27.68
N PHE A 18 9.89 -31.88 28.10
CA PHE A 18 8.76 -31.55 27.23
C PHE A 18 8.83 -30.12 26.71
N LEU A 19 9.03 -29.12 27.58
CA LEU A 19 9.13 -27.73 27.15
C LEU A 19 10.36 -27.47 26.30
N LEU A 20 11.50 -28.05 26.63
CA LEU A 20 12.72 -27.91 25.83
C LEU A 20 12.54 -28.46 24.42
N ILE A 21 11.97 -29.67 24.29
CA ILE A 21 11.74 -30.33 23.00
C ILE A 21 10.69 -29.55 22.19
N SER A 22 9.51 -29.28 22.77
CA SER A 22 8.44 -28.56 22.05
C SER A 22 8.89 -27.19 21.58
N SER A 23 9.55 -26.43 22.45
CA SER A 23 10.03 -25.10 22.10
C SER A 23 11.18 -25.13 21.09
N GLY A 24 12.06 -26.14 21.15
CA GLY A 24 13.11 -26.35 20.15
C GLY A 24 12.56 -26.69 18.77
N VAL A 25 11.59 -27.60 18.69
CA VAL A 25 10.92 -27.97 17.44
C VAL A 25 10.20 -26.77 16.83
N ILE A 26 9.40 -26.06 17.63
CA ILE A 26 8.62 -24.91 17.15
C ILE A 26 9.54 -23.74 16.74
N GLY A 27 10.59 -23.47 17.51
CA GLY A 27 11.60 -22.46 17.14
C GLY A 27 12.34 -22.81 15.84
N LEU A 28 12.68 -24.08 15.63
CA LEU A 28 13.30 -24.53 14.38
C LEU A 28 12.33 -24.40 13.20
N THR A 29 11.08 -24.81 13.36
CA THR A 29 10.04 -24.68 12.32
C THR A 29 9.83 -23.21 11.95
N PHE A 30 9.78 -22.31 12.94
CA PHE A 30 9.72 -20.87 12.71
C PHE A 30 10.89 -20.37 11.85
N LEU A 31 12.13 -20.76 12.20
CA LEU A 31 13.32 -20.37 11.46
C LEU A 31 13.31 -20.90 10.02
N VAL A 32 12.96 -22.17 9.82
CA VAL A 32 12.87 -22.77 8.48
C VAL A 32 11.86 -22.02 7.61
N ILE A 33 10.70 -21.68 8.16
CA ILE A 33 9.67 -20.95 7.40
C ILE A 33 10.09 -19.51 7.16
N LEU A 34 10.74 -18.84 8.12
CA LEU A 34 11.28 -17.49 7.93
C LEU A 34 12.35 -17.46 6.84
N VAL A 35 13.20 -18.49 6.77
CA VAL A 35 14.19 -18.69 5.70
C VAL A 35 13.50 -18.87 4.36
N ILE A 36 12.54 -19.81 4.26
CA ILE A 36 11.76 -20.05 3.03
C ILE A 36 11.04 -18.78 2.58
N PHE A 37 10.43 -18.06 3.51
CA PHE A 37 9.74 -16.80 3.24
C PHE A 37 10.69 -15.75 2.68
N THR A 38 11.89 -15.63 3.25
CA THR A 38 12.92 -14.69 2.81
C THR A 38 13.43 -15.03 1.41
N PHE A 39 13.72 -16.30 1.12
CA PHE A 39 14.19 -16.73 -0.20
C PHE A 39 13.09 -16.75 -1.28
N SER A 40 11.86 -17.13 -0.92
CA SER A 40 10.72 -17.11 -1.84
C SER A 40 10.38 -15.70 -2.30
N LEU A 41 10.67 -14.68 -1.50
CA LEU A 41 10.45 -13.27 -1.85
C LEU A 41 11.61 -12.65 -2.65
N GLN A 42 12.78 -13.28 -2.68
CA GLN A 42 13.89 -12.89 -3.57
C GLN A 42 13.71 -13.40 -5.01
N SER A 43 12.83 -14.40 -5.22
CA SER A 43 12.59 -15.06 -6.50
C SER A 43 11.28 -14.56 -7.13
N ASN A 44 11.40 -13.73 -8.18
CA ASN A 44 10.33 -13.25 -9.09
C ASN A 44 9.24 -12.32 -8.52
N SER A 45 9.09 -11.15 -9.18
CA SER A 45 8.02 -10.18 -8.93
C SER A 45 6.62 -10.65 -9.37
N SER A 46 6.54 -11.65 -10.25
CA SER A 46 5.26 -12.18 -10.76
C SER A 46 4.55 -13.14 -9.80
N THR A 47 5.24 -13.68 -8.80
CA THR A 47 4.71 -14.59 -7.76
C THR A 47 4.18 -13.86 -6.52
N LEU A 48 4.15 -12.52 -6.54
CA LEU A 48 4.03 -11.67 -5.36
C LEU A 48 2.66 -11.58 -4.71
N ASN A 49 1.58 -12.02 -5.36
CA ASN A 49 0.25 -11.66 -4.87
C ASN A 49 -0.36 -12.70 -3.92
N ALA A 50 0.07 -13.97 -3.89
CA ALA A 50 -0.60 -15.00 -3.07
C ALA A 50 0.31 -15.76 -2.07
N SER A 51 1.45 -16.28 -2.55
CA SER A 51 2.36 -17.12 -1.76
C SER A 51 2.99 -16.40 -0.55
N PRO A 52 3.42 -15.12 -0.66
CA PRO A 52 4.01 -14.41 0.48
C PRO A 52 3.02 -14.16 1.63
N SER A 53 1.75 -13.87 1.34
CA SER A 53 0.74 -13.62 2.40
C SER A 53 0.46 -14.89 3.21
N ALA A 54 0.38 -16.05 2.56
CA ALA A 54 0.18 -17.34 3.22
C ALA A 54 1.35 -17.68 4.17
N LEU A 55 2.59 -17.47 3.73
CA LEU A 55 3.78 -17.71 4.55
C LEU A 55 3.85 -16.78 5.78
N ARG A 56 3.42 -15.52 5.67
CA ARG A 56 3.32 -14.59 6.82
C ARG A 56 2.33 -15.10 7.86
N ILE A 57 1.14 -15.53 7.43
CA ILE A 57 0.12 -16.06 8.33
C ILE A 57 0.63 -17.28 9.07
N ILE A 58 1.38 -18.15 8.39
CA ILE A 58 1.99 -19.33 9.02
C ILE A 58 2.96 -18.92 10.15
N LEU A 59 3.76 -17.86 9.98
CA LEU A 59 4.65 -17.36 11.04
C LEU A 59 3.87 -16.91 12.29
N PHE A 60 2.72 -16.25 12.11
CA PHE A 60 1.83 -15.87 13.21
C PHE A 60 1.15 -17.07 13.87
N VAL A 61 0.68 -18.03 13.08
CA VAL A 61 0.09 -19.28 13.58
C VAL A 61 1.09 -20.04 14.46
N ILE A 62 2.36 -20.08 14.05
CA ILE A 62 3.44 -20.69 14.84
C ILE A 62 3.64 -19.95 16.16
N GLY A 63 3.63 -18.61 16.14
CA GLY A 63 3.69 -17.79 17.34
C GLY A 63 2.54 -18.08 18.30
N ILE A 64 1.29 -18.05 17.80
CA ILE A 64 0.08 -18.34 18.56
C ILE A 64 0.13 -19.75 19.17
N LEU A 65 0.58 -20.74 18.39
CA LEU A 65 0.72 -22.12 18.84
C LEU A 65 1.74 -22.24 19.97
N GLN A 66 2.93 -21.63 19.83
CA GLN A 66 3.97 -21.65 20.86
C GLN A 66 3.49 -21.04 22.18
N ILE A 67 2.85 -19.86 22.10
CA ILE A 67 2.30 -19.16 23.27
C ILE A 67 1.21 -20.00 23.95
N THR A 68 0.39 -20.71 23.17
CA THR A 68 -0.65 -21.59 23.71
C THR A 68 -0.05 -22.76 24.47
N VAL A 69 0.91 -23.47 23.87
CA VAL A 69 1.57 -24.63 24.48
C VAL A 69 2.22 -24.25 25.82
N ILE A 70 2.95 -23.13 25.86
CA ILE A 70 3.60 -22.65 27.09
C ILE A 70 2.57 -22.32 28.17
N ASN A 71 1.58 -21.49 27.85
CA ASN A 71 0.59 -21.06 28.83
C ASN A 71 -0.21 -22.27 29.36
N THR A 72 -0.72 -23.13 28.49
CA THR A 72 -1.46 -24.32 28.89
C THR A 72 -0.62 -25.23 29.78
N PHE A 73 0.66 -25.45 29.45
CA PHE A 73 1.56 -26.24 30.30
C PHE A 73 1.74 -25.61 31.68
N VAL A 74 2.01 -24.30 31.75
CA VAL A 74 2.23 -23.59 33.01
C VAL A 74 0.97 -23.61 33.88
N PHE A 75 -0.20 -23.33 33.30
CA PHE A 75 -1.46 -23.33 34.04
C PHE A 75 -1.93 -24.74 34.43
N ALA A 76 -1.74 -25.75 33.59
CA ALA A 76 -2.06 -27.13 33.95
C ALA A 76 -1.17 -27.63 35.11
N LYS A 77 0.15 -27.46 34.98
CA LYS A 77 1.13 -28.00 35.94
C LYS A 77 1.18 -27.19 37.23
N TYR A 78 1.23 -25.86 37.12
CA TYR A 78 1.45 -24.95 38.23
C TYR A 78 0.19 -24.14 38.60
N PHE A 79 -1.01 -24.50 38.18
CA PHE A 79 -2.24 -24.02 38.84
C PHE A 79 -3.18 -25.18 39.11
N SER A 80 -3.62 -25.88 38.07
CA SER A 80 -4.63 -26.93 38.19
C SER A 80 -4.14 -28.13 39.02
N ASN A 81 -3.00 -28.73 38.64
CA ASN A 81 -2.45 -29.88 39.38
C ASN A 81 -2.03 -29.49 40.79
N SER A 82 -1.41 -28.32 40.97
CA SER A 82 -1.04 -27.83 42.30
C SER A 82 -2.23 -27.62 43.24
N THR A 83 -3.42 -27.35 42.69
CA THR A 83 -4.67 -27.26 43.48
C THR A 83 -5.19 -28.66 43.81
N LYS A 84 -5.17 -29.57 42.83
CA LYS A 84 -5.59 -30.97 42.99
C LYS A 84 -4.70 -31.77 43.95
N ASP A 85 -3.39 -31.58 43.87
CA ASP A 85 -2.37 -32.31 44.63
C ASP A 85 -2.17 -31.72 46.04
N GLY A 86 -2.87 -30.64 46.40
CA GLY A 86 -2.80 -30.00 47.72
C GLY A 86 -1.54 -29.16 47.99
N THR A 87 -0.59 -29.10 47.05
CA THR A 87 0.62 -28.26 47.13
C THR A 87 0.28 -26.80 47.42
N MET A 88 -0.79 -26.28 46.82
CA MET A 88 -1.20 -24.88 47.01
C MET A 88 -1.71 -24.62 48.44
N SER A 89 -2.31 -25.62 49.08
CA SER A 89 -2.71 -25.54 50.50
C SER A 89 -1.50 -25.55 51.43
N LEU A 90 -0.45 -26.31 51.11
CA LEU A 90 0.81 -26.31 51.86
C LEU A 90 1.54 -24.95 51.74
N GLU A 91 1.48 -24.30 50.58
CA GLU A 91 2.01 -22.94 50.37
C GLU A 91 1.25 -21.88 51.17
N ILE A 92 -0.08 -22.00 51.29
CA ILE A 92 -0.87 -21.13 52.17
C ILE A 92 -0.47 -21.34 53.63
N ARG A 93 -0.29 -22.58 54.07
CA ARG A 93 0.12 -22.92 55.45
C ARG A 93 1.54 -22.47 55.78
N SER A 94 2.43 -22.40 54.80
CA SER A 94 3.79 -21.87 54.99
C SER A 94 3.87 -20.34 55.01
N GLY A 95 2.72 -19.66 55.00
CA GLY A 95 2.62 -18.21 55.15
C GLY A 95 2.68 -17.43 53.83
N ILE A 96 2.60 -18.10 52.68
CA ILE A 96 2.58 -17.41 51.38
C ILE A 96 1.16 -16.92 51.10
N SER A 97 1.03 -15.62 50.79
CA SER A 97 -0.28 -15.03 50.49
C SER A 97 -0.86 -15.53 49.15
N LYS A 98 -2.19 -15.69 49.07
CA LYS A 98 -2.91 -16.08 47.84
C LYS A 98 -2.59 -15.16 46.66
N THR A 99 -2.42 -13.86 46.94
CA THR A 99 -1.99 -12.85 45.96
C THR A 99 -0.60 -13.15 45.40
N GLN A 100 0.38 -13.41 46.28
CA GLN A 100 1.73 -13.76 45.83
C GLN A 100 1.73 -15.07 45.03
N MET A 101 0.98 -16.09 45.44
CA MET A 101 0.84 -17.34 44.69
C MET A 101 0.32 -17.10 43.27
N PHE A 102 -0.81 -16.39 43.13
CA PHE A 102 -1.45 -16.14 41.85
C PHE A 102 -0.52 -15.37 40.89
N PHE A 103 0.00 -14.22 41.32
CA PHE A 103 0.83 -13.39 40.45
C PHE A 103 2.21 -13.97 40.17
N GLN A 104 2.85 -14.70 41.11
CA GLN A 104 4.14 -15.34 40.83
C GLN A 104 4.03 -16.48 39.81
N ARG A 105 2.89 -17.18 39.77
CA ARG A 105 2.62 -18.24 38.78
C ARG A 105 2.24 -17.66 37.41
N ILE A 106 1.50 -16.54 37.35
CA ILE A 106 1.29 -15.79 36.09
C ILE A 106 2.62 -15.24 35.56
N LEU A 107 3.44 -14.65 36.44
CA LEU A 107 4.76 -14.11 36.07
C LEU A 107 5.64 -15.18 35.42
N LEU A 108 5.59 -16.42 35.91
CA LEU A 108 6.29 -17.55 35.30
C LEU A 108 5.90 -17.73 33.83
N SER A 109 4.60 -17.73 33.53
CA SER A 109 4.13 -17.85 32.14
C SER A 109 4.62 -16.68 31.30
N LYS A 110 4.49 -15.45 31.82
CA LYS A 110 4.87 -14.23 31.10
C LYS A 110 6.34 -14.11 30.80
N VAL A 111 7.22 -14.54 31.71
CA VAL A 111 8.66 -14.57 31.41
C VAL A 111 8.96 -15.48 30.23
N TRP A 112 8.32 -16.65 30.14
CA TRP A 112 8.52 -17.56 29.01
C TRP A 112 7.90 -17.04 27.71
N THR A 113 6.66 -16.54 27.74
CA THR A 113 5.99 -16.03 26.54
C THR A 113 6.68 -14.77 25.98
N VAL A 114 7.08 -13.84 26.85
CA VAL A 114 7.86 -12.65 26.46
C VAL A 114 9.23 -13.01 25.90
N SER A 115 9.90 -14.03 26.45
CA SER A 115 11.18 -14.50 25.90
C SER A 115 11.03 -15.02 24.47
N TRP A 116 9.95 -15.78 24.19
CA TRP A 116 9.65 -16.26 22.84
C TRP A 116 9.26 -15.14 21.88
N TYR A 117 8.47 -14.17 22.35
CA TYR A 117 8.16 -12.96 21.59
C TYR A 117 9.43 -12.20 21.18
N LEU A 118 10.35 -11.98 22.13
CA LEU A 118 11.62 -11.32 21.87
C LEU A 118 12.48 -12.14 20.91
N PHE A 119 12.53 -13.46 21.06
CA PHE A 119 13.24 -14.35 20.16
C PHE A 119 12.71 -14.24 18.73
N PHE A 120 11.40 -14.39 18.50
CA PHE A 120 10.82 -14.29 17.16
C PHE A 120 11.06 -12.90 16.53
N SER A 121 10.85 -11.84 17.30
CA SER A 121 11.06 -10.46 16.84
C SER A 121 12.53 -10.23 16.46
N LEU A 122 13.46 -10.69 17.30
CA LEU A 122 14.90 -10.57 17.03
C LEU A 122 15.31 -11.33 15.78
N MET A 123 14.81 -12.55 15.58
CA MET A 123 15.08 -13.33 14.37
C MET A 123 14.56 -12.60 13.12
N ILE A 124 13.33 -12.07 13.16
CA ILE A 124 12.78 -11.28 12.04
C ILE A 124 13.66 -10.07 11.74
N VAL A 125 14.11 -9.33 12.76
CA VAL A 125 14.98 -8.15 12.59
C VAL A 125 16.35 -8.53 12.01
N ILE A 126 16.95 -9.65 12.43
CA ILE A 126 18.22 -10.13 11.86
C ILE A 126 18.06 -10.42 10.37
N PHE A 127 16.96 -11.09 9.97
CA PHE A 127 16.66 -11.35 8.57
C PHE A 127 16.33 -10.06 7.79
N ALA A 128 15.72 -9.06 8.44
CA ALA A 128 15.52 -7.73 7.85
C ALA A 128 16.86 -7.07 7.53
N ILE A 129 17.79 -7.03 8.49
CA ILE A 129 19.11 -6.42 8.31
C ILE A 129 19.92 -7.14 7.22
N ALA A 130 19.83 -8.47 7.16
CA ALA A 130 20.55 -9.29 6.18
C ALA A 130 19.96 -9.23 4.76
N SER A 131 18.76 -8.65 4.58
CA SER A 131 18.12 -8.63 3.27
C SER A 131 18.71 -7.58 2.33
N PRO A 132 18.95 -7.92 1.04
CA PRO A 132 19.45 -6.97 0.05
C PRO A 132 18.39 -5.99 -0.49
N SER A 133 17.09 -6.21 -0.22
CA SER A 133 15.98 -5.43 -0.81
C SER A 133 15.32 -4.49 0.21
N ASP A 134 15.38 -3.17 -0.02
CA ASP A 134 14.82 -2.16 0.90
C ASP A 134 13.30 -2.31 1.17
N PRO A 135 12.44 -2.58 0.16
CA PRO A 135 11.03 -2.92 0.42
C PRO A 135 10.85 -4.13 1.34
N PHE A 136 11.72 -5.13 1.21
CA PHE A 136 11.66 -6.33 2.04
C PHE A 136 12.17 -6.09 3.46
N LYS A 137 13.18 -5.23 3.65
CA LYS A 137 13.61 -4.80 4.99
C LYS A 137 12.44 -4.20 5.75
N ILE A 138 11.74 -3.26 5.12
CA ILE A 138 10.57 -2.57 5.71
C ILE A 138 9.47 -3.57 6.04
N LEU A 139 9.18 -4.50 5.13
CA LEU A 139 8.19 -5.56 5.36
C LEU A 139 8.52 -6.40 6.61
N LEU A 140 9.76 -6.87 6.74
CA LEU A 140 10.17 -7.65 7.91
C LEU A 140 10.16 -6.80 9.19
N PHE A 141 10.57 -5.53 9.12
CA PHE A 141 10.44 -4.62 10.25
C PHE A 141 8.99 -4.49 10.71
N ASN A 142 8.04 -4.32 9.79
CA ASN A 142 6.63 -4.30 10.14
C ASN A 142 6.13 -5.62 10.70
N LEU A 143 6.54 -6.75 10.12
CA LEU A 143 6.19 -8.06 10.64
C LEU A 143 6.64 -8.21 12.10
N SER A 144 7.82 -7.66 12.45
CA SER A 144 8.31 -7.65 13.83
C SER A 144 7.43 -6.83 14.78
N LEU A 145 6.93 -5.67 14.34
CA LEU A 145 5.93 -4.88 15.09
C LEU A 145 4.60 -5.64 15.20
N GLY A 146 4.26 -6.41 14.17
CA GLY A 146 3.05 -7.18 14.07
C GLY A 146 2.89 -8.31 15.07
N PHE A 147 3.98 -8.77 15.64
CA PHE A 147 3.93 -9.72 16.73
C PHE A 147 3.20 -9.17 17.98
N ILE A 148 2.87 -7.87 18.06
CA ILE A 148 2.05 -7.34 19.16
C ILE A 148 0.66 -7.99 19.26
N VAL A 149 0.08 -8.51 18.16
CA VAL A 149 -1.16 -9.30 18.26
C VAL A 149 -0.95 -10.63 18.95
N VAL A 150 0.21 -11.27 18.78
CA VAL A 150 0.57 -12.47 19.54
C VAL A 150 0.65 -12.16 21.04
N PHE A 151 1.08 -10.95 21.41
CA PHE A 151 1.06 -10.48 22.80
C PHE A 151 -0.37 -10.22 23.33
N LEU A 152 -1.25 -9.59 22.55
CA LEU A 152 -2.66 -9.42 22.94
C LEU A 152 -3.36 -10.78 23.10
N TYR A 153 -3.10 -11.72 22.19
CA TYR A 153 -3.54 -13.11 22.30
C TYR A 153 -3.04 -13.78 23.59
N ASP A 154 -1.76 -13.61 23.94
CA ASP A 154 -1.18 -14.13 25.19
C ASP A 154 -1.91 -13.60 26.44
N LEU A 155 -2.25 -12.30 26.47
CA LEU A 155 -3.02 -11.72 27.57
C LEU A 155 -4.44 -12.29 27.65
N PHE A 156 -5.13 -12.40 26.52
CA PHE A 156 -6.47 -12.99 26.45
C PHE A 156 -6.48 -14.46 26.89
N LEU A 157 -5.56 -15.26 26.37
CA LEU A 157 -5.41 -16.67 26.75
C LEU A 157 -5.10 -16.80 28.25
N THR A 158 -4.23 -15.96 28.79
CA THR A 158 -3.92 -15.94 30.24
C THR A 158 -5.16 -15.61 31.07
N ALA A 159 -6.00 -14.68 30.64
CA ALA A 159 -7.25 -14.35 31.32
C ALA A 159 -8.19 -15.57 31.39
N ILE A 160 -8.36 -16.28 30.27
CA ILE A 160 -9.20 -17.49 30.21
C ILE A 160 -8.61 -18.61 31.06
N LEU A 161 -7.33 -18.93 30.90
CA LEU A 161 -6.69 -20.03 31.64
C LEU A 161 -6.63 -19.76 33.14
N SER A 162 -6.38 -18.52 33.56
CA SER A 162 -6.42 -18.15 34.98
C SER A 162 -7.81 -18.30 35.58
N PHE A 163 -8.86 -17.94 34.84
CA PHE A 163 -10.24 -18.16 35.28
C PHE A 163 -10.54 -19.66 35.43
N VAL A 164 -10.24 -20.46 34.41
CA VAL A 164 -10.56 -21.89 34.36
C VAL A 164 -9.74 -22.71 35.36
N SER A 165 -8.47 -22.38 35.53
CA SER A 165 -7.57 -23.09 36.45
C SER A 165 -8.02 -23.00 37.92
N SER A 166 -8.86 -22.01 38.26
CA SER A 166 -9.46 -21.87 39.59
C SER A 166 -10.42 -23.01 39.96
N PHE A 167 -10.88 -23.80 38.97
CA PHE A 167 -11.76 -24.95 39.19
C PHE A 167 -10.99 -26.29 39.29
N GLY A 168 -9.67 -26.29 39.11
CA GLY A 168 -8.82 -27.48 39.29
C GLY A 168 -8.97 -28.59 38.24
N SER A 169 -9.74 -28.38 37.17
CA SER A 169 -9.92 -29.36 36.08
C SER A 169 -8.93 -29.12 34.92
N THR A 170 -7.99 -30.05 34.76
CA THR A 170 -7.03 -30.03 33.64
C THR A 170 -7.69 -30.31 32.29
N VAL A 171 -8.77 -31.10 32.27
CA VAL A 171 -9.51 -31.43 31.04
C VAL A 171 -10.20 -30.19 30.48
N ILE A 172 -10.91 -29.45 31.33
CA ILE A 172 -11.60 -28.21 30.92
C ILE A 172 -10.59 -27.15 30.47
N LEU A 173 -9.45 -27.07 31.15
CA LEU A 173 -8.33 -26.19 30.78
C LEU A 173 -7.78 -26.55 29.39
N GLY A 174 -7.61 -27.84 29.10
CA GLY A 174 -7.22 -28.34 27.78
C GLY A 174 -8.23 -27.93 26.70
N ILE A 175 -9.51 -28.28 26.87
CA ILE A 175 -10.58 -27.99 25.90
C ILE A 175 -10.66 -26.49 25.59
N LEU A 176 -10.69 -25.64 26.61
CA LEU A 176 -10.78 -24.19 26.41
C LEU A 176 -9.50 -23.61 25.80
N SER A 177 -8.32 -24.14 26.13
CA SER A 177 -7.09 -23.73 25.47
C SER A 177 -7.08 -24.05 23.98
N THR A 178 -7.61 -25.22 23.60
CA THR A 178 -7.72 -25.63 22.20
C THR A 178 -8.76 -24.79 21.45
N LEU A 179 -9.89 -24.46 22.07
CA LEU A 179 -10.89 -23.56 21.47
C LEU A 179 -10.32 -22.17 21.22
N VAL A 180 -9.60 -21.60 22.21
CA VAL A 180 -8.96 -20.28 22.07
C VAL A 180 -7.86 -20.32 21.00
N LEU A 181 -7.08 -21.40 20.92
CA LEU A 181 -6.11 -21.62 19.85
C LEU A 181 -6.78 -21.64 18.48
N LEU A 182 -7.85 -22.42 18.31
CA LEU A 182 -8.57 -22.52 17.04
C LEU A 182 -9.12 -21.15 16.63
N LEU A 183 -9.72 -20.40 17.55
CA LEU A 183 -10.18 -19.03 17.27
C LEU A 183 -9.00 -18.11 16.88
N GLY A 184 -7.91 -18.17 17.63
CA GLY A 184 -6.71 -17.38 17.36
C GLY A 184 -6.03 -17.71 16.04
N VAL A 185 -6.07 -18.96 15.58
CA VAL A 185 -5.50 -19.43 14.30
C VAL A 185 -6.46 -19.20 13.13
N ILE A 186 -7.78 -19.34 13.33
CA ILE A 186 -8.77 -19.12 12.26
C ILE A 186 -8.83 -17.63 11.91
N THR A 187 -8.78 -16.74 12.90
CA THR A 187 -8.90 -15.29 12.69
C THR A 187 -7.92 -14.75 11.64
N PRO A 188 -6.62 -15.11 11.63
CA PRO A 188 -5.70 -14.73 10.58
C PRO A 188 -5.89 -15.45 9.24
N MET A 189 -6.54 -16.62 9.23
CA MET A 189 -6.77 -17.41 8.02
C MET A 189 -8.05 -17.02 7.25
N VAL A 190 -9.09 -16.51 7.92
CA VAL A 190 -10.38 -16.16 7.27
C VAL A 190 -10.19 -15.21 6.08
N PRO A 191 -9.42 -14.10 6.17
CA PRO A 191 -9.31 -13.16 5.05
C PRO A 191 -8.66 -13.79 3.82
N GLU A 192 -7.69 -14.68 4.03
CA GLU A 192 -7.05 -15.44 2.95
C GLU A 192 -7.94 -16.51 2.37
N LEU A 193 -8.70 -17.23 3.19
CA LEU A 193 -9.69 -18.18 2.71
C LEU A 193 -10.75 -17.47 1.87
N VAL A 194 -11.22 -16.30 2.31
CA VAL A 194 -12.10 -15.44 1.51
C VAL A 194 -11.42 -15.08 0.20
N ARG A 195 -10.18 -14.59 0.22
CA ARG A 195 -9.42 -14.24 -0.99
C ARG A 195 -9.26 -15.40 -1.99
N ILE A 196 -8.98 -16.61 -1.50
CA ILE A 196 -8.78 -17.82 -2.32
C ILE A 196 -10.11 -18.37 -2.85
N THR A 197 -11.19 -18.23 -2.09
CA THR A 197 -12.52 -18.75 -2.46
C THR A 197 -13.41 -17.73 -3.17
N ASP A 198 -12.93 -16.50 -3.33
CA ASP A 198 -13.64 -15.36 -3.92
C ASP A 198 -13.91 -15.56 -5.42
N LYS A 199 -14.94 -16.34 -5.72
CA LYS A 199 -15.57 -16.43 -7.05
C LYS A 199 -16.42 -15.19 -7.37
N THR A 200 -16.56 -14.27 -6.43
CA THR A 200 -17.38 -13.04 -6.54
C THR A 200 -16.58 -11.83 -7.04
N GLY A 201 -15.26 -11.98 -7.20
CA GLY A 201 -14.39 -10.98 -7.82
C GLY A 201 -13.97 -9.83 -6.90
N LEU A 202 -14.25 -9.86 -5.58
CA LEU A 202 -13.94 -8.74 -4.66
C LEU A 202 -12.44 -8.39 -4.59
N THR A 203 -11.55 -9.32 -4.90
CA THR A 203 -10.11 -9.05 -5.06
C THR A 203 -9.78 -8.02 -6.14
N ASN A 204 -10.58 -7.93 -7.20
CA ASN A 204 -10.41 -6.89 -8.22
C ASN A 204 -10.89 -5.52 -7.69
N TYR A 205 -11.83 -5.52 -6.74
CA TYR A 205 -12.43 -4.32 -6.17
C TYR A 205 -11.47 -3.62 -5.21
N THR A 206 -10.65 -4.37 -4.47
CA THR A 206 -9.66 -3.77 -3.56
C THR A 206 -8.61 -2.97 -4.31
N THR A 207 -8.05 -3.52 -5.39
CA THR A 207 -7.06 -2.82 -6.23
C THR A 207 -7.66 -1.57 -6.90
N GLN A 208 -8.88 -1.69 -7.43
CA GLN A 208 -9.59 -0.55 -8.01
C GLN A 208 -9.87 0.54 -6.96
N ALA A 209 -10.32 0.14 -5.76
CA ALA A 209 -10.63 1.07 -4.67
C ALA A 209 -9.40 1.88 -4.24
N TYR A 210 -8.19 1.31 -4.28
CA TYR A 210 -6.96 2.05 -3.96
C TYR A 210 -6.59 3.08 -5.04
N ARG A 211 -6.74 2.71 -6.32
CA ARG A 211 -6.52 3.65 -7.44
C ARG A 211 -7.54 4.78 -7.44
N ASP A 212 -8.78 4.44 -7.11
CA ASP A 212 -9.84 5.42 -6.93
C ASP A 212 -9.50 6.32 -5.72
N HIS A 213 -9.02 5.74 -4.61
CA HIS A 213 -8.58 6.49 -3.42
C HIS A 213 -7.48 7.51 -3.73
N GLU A 214 -6.43 7.12 -4.44
CA GLU A 214 -5.38 8.03 -4.89
C GLU A 214 -5.97 9.17 -5.73
N THR A 215 -6.87 8.84 -6.66
CA THR A 215 -7.54 9.81 -7.52
C THR A 215 -8.36 10.81 -6.70
N PHE A 216 -9.03 10.37 -5.62
CA PHE A 216 -9.73 11.28 -4.71
C PHE A 216 -8.77 12.18 -3.92
N LEU A 217 -7.65 11.66 -3.42
CA LEU A 217 -6.68 12.47 -2.68
C LEU A 217 -6.07 13.56 -3.57
N ILE A 218 -5.67 13.21 -4.80
CA ILE A 218 -5.18 14.17 -5.80
C ILE A 218 -6.27 15.18 -6.14
N SER A 219 -7.48 14.70 -6.43
CA SER A 219 -8.64 15.54 -6.74
C SER A 219 -8.93 16.56 -5.63
N ASN A 220 -8.96 16.12 -4.37
CA ASN A 220 -9.18 17.00 -3.22
C ASN A 220 -8.11 18.08 -3.11
N LYS A 221 -6.82 17.72 -3.25
CA LYS A 221 -5.71 18.70 -3.21
C LYS A 221 -5.82 19.73 -4.33
N VAL A 222 -6.05 19.28 -5.55
CA VAL A 222 -6.16 20.17 -6.72
C VAL A 222 -7.41 21.06 -6.63
N ARG A 223 -8.55 20.52 -6.21
CA ARG A 223 -9.80 21.29 -6.00
C ARG A 223 -9.66 22.32 -4.88
N ASN A 224 -8.99 21.97 -3.77
CA ASN A 224 -8.74 22.90 -2.69
C ASN A 224 -7.78 24.01 -3.10
N LEU A 225 -6.76 23.69 -3.89
CA LEU A 225 -5.84 24.67 -4.46
C LEU A 225 -6.58 25.62 -5.41
N ALA A 226 -7.38 25.08 -6.33
CA ALA A 226 -8.21 25.86 -7.25
C ALA A 226 -9.15 26.83 -6.49
N LYS A 227 -9.86 26.34 -5.46
CA LYS A 227 -10.75 27.17 -4.61
C LYS A 227 -10.00 28.22 -3.80
N LYS A 228 -8.80 27.89 -3.29
CA LYS A 228 -7.96 28.79 -2.49
C LYS A 228 -7.54 30.01 -3.31
N TYR A 229 -7.16 29.81 -4.57
CA TYR A 229 -6.65 30.85 -5.45
C TYR A 229 -7.70 31.49 -6.38
N GLU A 230 -8.90 30.91 -6.51
CA GLU A 230 -10.02 31.48 -7.27
C GLU A 230 -10.47 32.86 -6.78
N LYS A 231 -10.33 33.14 -5.48
CA LYS A 231 -10.82 34.37 -4.84
C LYS A 231 -9.82 35.53 -4.85
N LEU A 232 -8.64 35.33 -5.42
CA LEU A 232 -7.59 36.35 -5.46
C LEU A 232 -7.73 37.17 -6.75
N GLU A 233 -7.27 38.42 -6.72
CA GLU A 233 -7.35 39.35 -7.88
C GLU A 233 -6.52 38.89 -9.10
N HIS A 234 -5.69 37.85 -8.95
CA HIS A 234 -4.84 37.29 -10.00
C HIS A 234 -5.52 36.15 -10.76
N LYS A 235 -5.11 35.95 -12.01
CA LYS A 235 -5.50 34.78 -12.80
C LYS A 235 -5.03 33.50 -12.08
N SER A 236 -5.96 32.60 -11.75
CA SER A 236 -5.60 31.31 -11.11
C SER A 236 -5.00 30.35 -12.14
N PHE A 237 -3.79 29.87 -11.83
CA PHE A 237 -3.06 28.88 -12.62
C PHE A 237 -3.84 27.56 -12.68
N THR A 238 -4.22 26.99 -11.53
CA THR A 238 -4.87 25.69 -11.46
C THR A 238 -6.21 25.69 -12.20
N ASN A 239 -7.04 26.73 -12.03
CA ASN A 239 -8.31 26.84 -12.75
C ASN A 239 -8.11 26.99 -14.27
N THR A 240 -7.08 27.72 -14.70
CA THR A 240 -6.77 27.86 -16.13
C THR A 240 -6.40 26.51 -16.74
N MET A 241 -5.58 25.72 -16.04
CA MET A 241 -5.18 24.39 -16.50
C MET A 241 -6.36 23.42 -16.54
N LEU A 242 -7.21 23.39 -15.50
CA LEU A 242 -8.41 22.56 -15.47
C LEU A 242 -9.38 22.88 -16.61
N LYS A 243 -9.64 24.17 -16.87
CA LYS A 243 -10.53 24.61 -17.97
C LYS A 243 -10.00 24.26 -19.36
N SER A 244 -8.69 24.18 -19.50
CA SER A 244 -8.02 23.93 -20.80
C SER A 244 -7.91 22.44 -21.15
N TYR A 245 -8.26 21.56 -20.22
CA TYR A 245 -8.12 20.10 -20.37
C TYR A 245 -8.98 19.52 -21.49
N VAL A 246 -10.23 20.01 -21.63
CA VAL A 246 -11.16 19.59 -22.69
C VAL A 246 -10.56 19.77 -24.09
N GLY A 247 -9.81 20.85 -24.30
CA GLY A 247 -9.19 21.16 -25.59
C GLY A 247 -8.05 20.23 -26.01
N LEU A 248 -7.76 19.17 -25.24
CA LEU A 248 -6.80 18.14 -25.63
C LEU A 248 -7.45 17.03 -26.49
N SER A 249 -8.77 16.88 -26.47
CA SER A 249 -9.49 15.75 -27.11
C SER A 249 -9.32 15.66 -28.63
N GLU A 250 -8.94 16.75 -29.27
CA GLU A 250 -8.78 16.87 -30.73
C GLU A 250 -7.36 17.36 -31.08
N ALA A 251 -6.42 17.30 -30.13
CA ALA A 251 -5.11 17.91 -30.34
C ALA A 251 -4.24 17.15 -31.35
N ILE A 252 -4.47 15.85 -31.58
CA ILE A 252 -3.56 15.00 -32.36
C ILE A 252 -4.34 14.23 -33.44
N VAL A 253 -3.82 14.26 -34.66
CA VAL A 253 -4.31 13.52 -35.82
C VAL A 253 -3.29 12.47 -36.27
N LYS A 254 -3.77 11.46 -37.01
CA LYS A 254 -2.92 10.47 -37.71
C LYS A 254 -3.05 10.59 -39.23
N VAL A 255 -1.92 10.43 -39.91
CA VAL A 255 -1.78 10.39 -41.37
C VAL A 255 -1.05 9.09 -41.76
N ARG A 256 -1.64 8.28 -42.65
CA ARG A 256 -1.04 7.02 -43.11
C ARG A 256 -0.08 7.30 -44.28
N GLN A 257 1.20 6.93 -44.14
CA GLN A 257 2.21 7.25 -45.16
C GLN A 257 2.16 6.36 -46.42
N TYR A 258 1.45 5.22 -46.38
CA TYR A 258 1.47 4.20 -47.44
C TYR A 258 0.13 4.03 -48.18
N VAL A 259 -0.88 4.84 -47.88
CA VAL A 259 -2.19 4.78 -48.55
C VAL A 259 -2.40 6.11 -49.28
N PRO A 260 -2.74 6.12 -50.59
CA PRO A 260 -2.86 7.34 -51.39
C PRO A 260 -4.14 8.17 -51.08
N VAL A 261 -4.55 8.22 -49.81
CA VAL A 261 -5.63 9.09 -49.32
C VAL A 261 -5.10 9.82 -48.09
N ASP A 262 -4.68 11.07 -48.30
CA ASP A 262 -3.96 11.95 -47.34
C ASP A 262 -4.86 12.62 -46.28
N THR A 263 -6.10 12.19 -46.08
CA THR A 263 -6.98 12.87 -45.12
C THR A 263 -6.54 12.58 -43.68
N PRO A 264 -6.08 13.58 -42.91
CA PRO A 264 -5.80 13.41 -41.49
C PRO A 264 -7.04 12.90 -40.78
N THR A 265 -6.88 11.93 -39.89
CA THR A 265 -7.98 11.41 -39.08
C THR A 265 -7.70 11.72 -37.62
N THR A 266 -8.64 12.34 -36.92
CA THR A 266 -8.55 12.58 -35.47
C THR A 266 -8.43 11.25 -34.73
N LEU A 267 -7.58 11.22 -33.72
CA LEU A 267 -7.43 10.05 -32.86
C LEU A 267 -8.63 9.91 -31.92
N GLU A 268 -8.88 8.68 -31.46
CA GLU A 268 -9.84 8.48 -30.37
C GLU A 268 -9.33 9.14 -29.08
N GLN A 269 -10.22 9.66 -28.22
CA GLN A 269 -9.83 10.29 -26.95
C GLN A 269 -8.92 9.39 -26.10
N LYS A 270 -9.15 8.07 -26.13
CA LYS A 270 -8.31 7.08 -25.45
C LYS A 270 -6.87 7.05 -25.95
N GLU A 271 -6.68 7.11 -27.27
CA GLU A 271 -5.35 7.15 -27.90
C GLU A 271 -4.60 8.43 -27.48
N ILE A 272 -5.28 9.57 -27.51
CA ILE A 272 -4.71 10.87 -27.10
C ILE A 272 -4.38 10.87 -25.60
N TYR A 273 -5.26 10.33 -24.77
CA TYR A 273 -5.01 10.20 -23.34
C TYR A 273 -3.82 9.28 -23.04
N ALA A 274 -3.66 8.17 -23.78
CA ALA A 274 -2.51 7.30 -23.66
C ALA A 274 -1.20 8.01 -24.03
N ILE A 275 -1.20 8.81 -25.11
CA ILE A 275 -0.08 9.68 -25.48
C ILE A 275 0.21 10.70 -24.36
N ALA A 276 -0.84 11.27 -23.78
CA ALA A 276 -0.72 12.28 -22.73
C ALA A 276 -0.11 11.71 -21.44
N LEU A 277 -0.60 10.56 -20.98
CA LEU A 277 -0.04 9.82 -19.85
C LEU A 277 1.36 9.29 -20.14
N SER A 278 1.70 9.08 -21.42
CA SER A 278 3.06 8.76 -21.82
C SER A 278 4.01 9.96 -21.74
N GLY A 279 3.52 11.17 -21.47
CA GLY A 279 4.33 12.38 -21.30
C GLY A 279 4.87 12.94 -22.61
N LEU A 280 4.20 12.67 -23.74
CA LEU A 280 4.65 13.05 -25.08
C LEU A 280 3.86 14.22 -25.67
N LEU A 281 3.04 14.91 -24.87
CA LEU A 281 2.12 15.93 -25.36
C LEU A 281 2.79 17.06 -26.14
N THR A 282 4.09 17.30 -25.96
CA THR A 282 4.88 18.39 -26.57
C THR A 282 5.70 17.97 -27.80
N GLU A 283 5.54 16.73 -28.30
CA GLU A 283 6.45 16.15 -29.28
C GLU A 283 5.90 16.05 -30.72
N PHE A 284 4.70 16.59 -30.99
CA PHE A 284 3.99 16.35 -32.26
C PHE A 284 4.06 17.51 -33.27
N SER A 285 4.81 18.59 -33.00
CA SER A 285 4.90 19.76 -33.90
C SER A 285 5.51 19.44 -35.27
N GLN A 286 6.58 18.64 -35.28
CA GLN A 286 7.26 18.22 -36.52
C GLN A 286 6.74 16.87 -37.05
N GLY A 287 5.86 16.23 -36.29
CA GLY A 287 5.30 14.91 -36.53
C GLY A 287 6.19 13.76 -36.05
N ILE A 288 5.59 12.77 -35.39
CA ILE A 288 6.24 11.54 -34.95
C ILE A 288 5.81 10.40 -35.87
N ILE A 289 6.77 9.69 -36.47
CA ILE A 289 6.48 8.53 -37.32
C ILE A 289 6.63 7.26 -36.49
N LYS A 290 5.58 6.44 -36.44
CA LYS A 290 5.58 5.16 -35.75
C LYS A 290 4.80 4.12 -36.55
N GLN A 291 5.44 3.00 -36.88
CA GLN A 291 4.83 1.90 -37.64
C GLN A 291 4.16 2.37 -38.96
N GLY A 292 4.79 3.32 -39.67
CA GLY A 292 4.27 3.86 -40.93
C GLY A 292 3.10 4.85 -40.80
N VAL A 293 2.75 5.25 -39.59
CA VAL A 293 1.75 6.28 -39.30
C VAL A 293 2.47 7.51 -38.76
N LYS A 294 2.22 8.66 -39.40
CA LYS A 294 2.67 9.96 -38.90
C LYS A 294 1.60 10.52 -37.97
N TYR A 295 1.99 10.88 -36.76
CA TYR A 295 1.16 11.54 -35.77
C TYR A 295 1.60 13.00 -35.70
N GLU A 296 0.68 13.93 -35.80
CA GLU A 296 0.97 15.37 -35.75
C GLU A 296 -0.19 16.14 -35.11
N TYR A 297 0.07 17.39 -34.77
CA TYR A 297 -0.98 18.28 -34.26
C TYR A 297 -2.00 18.63 -35.34
N GLU A 298 -3.29 18.63 -34.99
CA GLU A 298 -4.37 19.00 -35.93
C GLU A 298 -4.22 20.46 -36.40
N ASN A 299 -3.98 21.36 -35.47
CA ASN A 299 -3.72 22.78 -35.72
C ASN A 299 -2.67 23.29 -34.73
N GLU A 300 -1.40 23.36 -35.18
CA GLU A 300 -0.27 23.75 -34.33
C GLU A 300 -0.45 25.13 -33.68
N GLU A 301 -1.07 26.10 -34.37
CA GLU A 301 -1.30 27.43 -33.82
C GLU A 301 -2.32 27.43 -32.67
N GLU A 302 -3.39 26.67 -32.80
CA GLU A 302 -4.46 26.56 -31.80
C GLU A 302 -4.01 25.75 -30.57
N ILE A 303 -3.24 24.70 -30.82
CA ILE A 303 -2.63 23.85 -29.79
C ILE A 303 -1.58 24.62 -28.99
N ASN A 304 -0.77 25.47 -29.64
CA ASN A 304 0.16 26.36 -28.94
C ASN A 304 -0.55 27.46 -28.12
N ARG A 305 -1.84 27.72 -28.36
CA ARG A 305 -2.67 28.60 -27.52
C ARG A 305 -3.26 27.87 -26.31
N ASN A 306 -3.29 26.53 -26.30
CA ASN A 306 -3.77 25.77 -25.13
C ASN A 306 -2.83 26.01 -23.92
N PRO A 307 -3.33 26.56 -22.79
CA PRO A 307 -2.51 26.86 -21.61
C PRO A 307 -1.71 25.68 -21.07
N ILE A 308 -2.25 24.45 -21.11
CA ILE A 308 -1.52 23.25 -20.65
C ILE A 308 -0.29 23.05 -21.53
N LEU A 309 -0.47 23.01 -22.85
CA LEU A 309 0.63 22.73 -23.79
C LEU A 309 1.66 23.85 -23.79
N LYS A 310 1.22 25.12 -23.73
CA LYS A 310 2.12 26.27 -23.59
C LYS A 310 2.99 26.15 -22.34
N TYR A 311 2.39 25.83 -21.19
CA TYR A 311 3.11 25.65 -19.94
C TYR A 311 4.08 24.45 -20.00
N LEU A 312 3.64 23.29 -20.48
CA LEU A 312 4.48 22.10 -20.60
C LEU A 312 5.62 22.27 -21.60
N ASN A 313 5.42 23.02 -22.68
CA ASN A 313 6.49 23.41 -23.61
C ASN A 313 7.54 24.31 -22.93
N ASN A 314 7.11 25.23 -22.06
CA ASN A 314 8.05 26.04 -21.28
C ASN A 314 8.83 25.20 -20.26
N VAL A 315 8.17 24.25 -19.59
CA VAL A 315 8.84 23.28 -18.71
C VAL A 315 9.85 22.44 -19.49
N LYS A 316 9.49 21.95 -20.67
CA LYS A 316 10.38 21.18 -21.57
C LYS A 316 11.66 21.96 -21.89
N LYS A 317 11.54 23.25 -22.23
CA LYS A 317 12.68 24.13 -22.57
C LYS A 317 13.73 24.27 -21.46
N LEU A 318 13.35 24.10 -20.19
CA LEU A 318 14.31 24.12 -19.08
C LEU A 318 15.34 23.00 -19.20
N HIS A 319 14.91 21.84 -19.70
CA HIS A 319 15.72 20.64 -19.90
C HIS A 319 15.64 20.19 -21.37
N ASP A 320 15.93 21.11 -22.31
CA ASP A 320 16.02 20.80 -23.74
C ASP A 320 17.26 19.93 -24.02
N LEU A 321 17.07 18.82 -24.73
CA LEU A 321 18.16 17.94 -25.15
C LEU A 321 18.84 18.46 -26.45
N GLY A 322 18.27 19.48 -27.10
CA GLY A 322 18.84 20.10 -28.29
C GLY A 322 18.97 19.11 -29.46
N LYS A 323 20.21 18.92 -29.96
CA LYS A 323 20.52 18.01 -31.07
C LYS A 323 20.87 16.58 -30.62
N GLU A 324 20.74 16.26 -29.34
CA GLU A 324 21.05 14.93 -28.80
C GLU A 324 19.80 14.19 -28.27
N PRO A 325 18.74 13.98 -29.08
CA PRO A 325 17.66 13.07 -28.72
C PRO A 325 18.15 11.61 -28.68
N TYR A 326 17.25 10.69 -28.32
CA TYR A 326 17.52 9.26 -28.51
C TYR A 326 17.89 9.00 -29.98
N ASN A 327 19.01 8.34 -30.19
CA ASN A 327 19.45 7.86 -31.49
C ASN A 327 20.02 6.47 -31.24
N PHE A 328 19.74 5.50 -32.12
CA PHE A 328 20.25 4.14 -31.98
C PHE A 328 21.78 4.07 -31.90
N ALA A 329 22.48 5.02 -32.55
CA ALA A 329 23.93 5.16 -32.49
C ALA A 329 24.43 5.93 -31.24
N ASN A 330 23.54 6.58 -30.48
CA ASN A 330 23.89 7.36 -29.29
C ASN A 330 23.71 6.55 -27.99
N HIS A 331 24.81 6.01 -27.47
CA HIS A 331 24.83 5.28 -26.20
C HIS A 331 24.36 6.09 -24.99
N TYR A 332 24.49 7.43 -25.00
CA TYR A 332 24.00 8.28 -23.91
C TYR A 332 22.46 8.29 -23.84
N GLY A 333 21.80 8.44 -24.99
CA GLY A 333 20.35 8.37 -25.12
C GLY A 333 19.83 7.02 -24.68
N GLN A 334 20.40 5.93 -25.22
CA GLN A 334 20.01 4.57 -24.86
C GLN A 334 20.17 4.30 -23.35
N ASN A 335 21.32 4.66 -22.75
CA ASN A 335 21.57 4.46 -21.31
C ASN A 335 20.65 5.29 -20.40
N THR A 336 20.20 6.44 -20.88
CA THR A 336 19.29 7.31 -20.14
C THR A 336 17.88 6.69 -20.16
N TRP A 337 17.39 6.29 -21.33
CA TRP A 337 16.07 5.68 -21.51
C TRP A 337 15.94 4.30 -20.84
N THR A 338 16.98 3.47 -20.86
CA THR A 338 17.01 2.17 -20.16
C THR A 338 17.00 2.31 -18.63
N LYS A 339 17.17 3.52 -18.09
CA LYS A 339 17.08 3.85 -16.65
C LYS A 339 15.84 4.68 -16.31
N SER A 340 14.83 4.67 -17.19
CA SER A 340 13.56 5.38 -17.02
C SER A 340 12.43 4.40 -16.68
N PHE A 341 11.34 4.90 -16.08
CA PHE A 341 10.13 4.09 -15.85
C PHE A 341 9.32 3.81 -17.13
N TYR A 342 9.70 4.41 -18.27
CA TYR A 342 9.17 4.09 -19.59
C TYR A 342 9.98 2.99 -20.27
N TYR A 343 10.85 2.28 -19.55
CA TYR A 343 11.60 1.15 -20.07
C TYR A 343 10.86 -0.16 -19.77
N ASN A 344 10.60 -0.95 -20.80
CA ASN A 344 10.10 -2.31 -20.65
C ASN A 344 11.14 -3.33 -21.15
N LYS A 345 11.56 -4.25 -20.27
CA LYS A 345 12.50 -5.34 -20.59
C LYS A 345 11.78 -6.67 -20.53
N ILE A 346 11.81 -7.41 -21.64
CA ILE A 346 11.25 -8.77 -21.69
C ILE A 346 12.29 -9.74 -21.11
N GLY A 347 11.97 -10.36 -19.97
CA GLY A 347 12.81 -11.35 -19.30
C GLY A 347 13.77 -10.74 -18.27
N HIS A 348 13.42 -10.85 -16.99
CA HIS A 348 14.31 -10.44 -15.89
C HIS A 348 15.00 -11.64 -15.27
N GLY A 349 16.30 -11.51 -15.02
CA GLY A 349 16.97 -12.29 -13.99
C GLY A 349 16.55 -11.76 -12.60
N PRO A 350 16.38 -12.62 -11.58
CA PRO A 350 15.86 -12.23 -10.26
C PRO A 350 16.73 -11.23 -9.47
N ASN A 351 17.93 -10.89 -9.95
CA ASN A 351 18.91 -10.04 -9.26
C ASN A 351 19.14 -8.66 -9.92
N GLU A 352 18.40 -8.29 -10.96
CA GLU A 352 18.57 -6.97 -11.60
C GLU A 352 17.82 -5.89 -10.80
N THR A 353 18.55 -5.08 -10.01
CA THR A 353 18.00 -3.87 -9.38
C THR A 353 17.92 -2.74 -10.41
N PHE A 354 16.70 -2.28 -10.72
CA PHE A 354 16.52 -1.15 -11.62
C PHE A 354 16.88 0.17 -10.93
N VAL A 355 17.82 0.92 -11.50
CA VAL A 355 18.25 2.22 -10.98
C VAL A 355 17.62 3.33 -11.81
N PHE A 356 16.69 4.08 -11.22
CA PHE A 356 16.07 5.23 -11.87
C PHE A 356 17.00 6.43 -11.93
N ASN A 357 17.00 7.14 -13.05
CA ASN A 357 17.87 8.28 -13.27
C ASN A 357 17.28 9.64 -12.79
N PHE A 358 16.61 9.67 -11.63
CA PHE A 358 15.89 10.86 -11.15
C PHE A 358 16.79 12.08 -10.90
N ASP A 359 18.03 11.85 -10.46
CA ASP A 359 18.98 12.88 -10.07
C ASP A 359 19.95 13.29 -11.19
N SER A 360 19.83 12.71 -12.39
CA SER A 360 20.65 13.15 -13.54
C SER A 360 20.41 14.62 -13.87
N LYS A 361 21.36 15.24 -14.58
CA LYS A 361 21.24 16.61 -15.10
C LYS A 361 19.87 16.88 -15.73
N PHE A 362 19.36 15.93 -16.52
CA PHE A 362 18.06 16.02 -17.20
C PHE A 362 16.93 15.22 -16.50
N GLY A 363 17.15 14.80 -15.26
CA GLY A 363 16.21 14.03 -14.44
C GLY A 363 15.16 14.89 -13.73
N PHE A 364 14.14 14.23 -13.18
CA PHE A 364 12.98 14.88 -12.56
C PHE A 364 13.34 15.75 -11.35
N ASN A 365 14.22 15.28 -10.46
CA ASN A 365 14.55 15.99 -9.21
C ASN A 365 15.26 17.32 -9.47
N ASN A 366 16.00 17.43 -10.58
CA ASN A 366 16.61 18.69 -10.99
C ASN A 366 15.56 19.61 -11.65
N LEU A 367 14.74 19.08 -12.57
CA LEU A 367 13.72 19.86 -13.24
C LEU A 367 12.75 20.54 -12.26
N ILE A 368 12.22 19.78 -11.30
CA ILE A 368 11.20 20.28 -10.36
C ILE A 368 11.72 21.40 -9.46
N LYS A 369 13.03 21.45 -9.19
CA LYS A 369 13.68 22.53 -8.42
C LYS A 369 13.87 23.80 -9.25
N GLU A 370 14.02 23.66 -10.56
CA GLU A 370 14.25 24.78 -11.46
C GLU A 370 12.97 25.50 -11.84
N ILE A 371 11.84 24.78 -11.98
CA ILE A 371 10.56 25.33 -12.42
C ILE A 371 10.16 26.61 -11.65
N PRO A 372 10.14 26.64 -10.30
CA PRO A 372 9.70 27.83 -9.57
C PRO A 372 10.57 29.08 -9.76
N ASN A 373 11.81 28.90 -10.22
CA ASN A 373 12.81 29.97 -10.31
C ASN A 373 13.08 30.41 -11.75
N LYS A 374 12.86 29.52 -12.73
CA LYS A 374 13.24 29.74 -14.13
C LYS A 374 12.06 29.90 -15.09
N ILE A 375 10.86 29.45 -14.71
CA ILE A 375 9.66 29.79 -15.49
C ILE A 375 9.26 31.20 -15.09
N GLU A 376 9.58 32.17 -15.94
CA GLU A 376 9.11 33.54 -15.80
C GLU A 376 7.59 33.56 -15.65
N ASN A 377 7.08 34.45 -14.79
CA ASN A 377 5.64 34.66 -14.62
C ASN A 377 5.05 35.40 -15.85
N GLN A 378 5.03 34.72 -16.99
CA GLN A 378 4.68 35.33 -18.29
C GLN A 378 3.20 35.69 -18.42
N GLU A 379 2.34 35.26 -17.50
CA GLU A 379 0.88 35.42 -17.60
C GLU A 379 0.22 35.99 -16.33
N GLY A 380 1.01 36.51 -15.39
CA GLY A 380 0.49 37.11 -14.16
C GLY A 380 -0.13 36.10 -13.17
N TYR A 381 0.28 34.84 -13.25
CA TYR A 381 -0.12 33.79 -12.31
C TYR A 381 0.48 34.05 -10.92
N ASN A 382 -0.17 33.53 -9.88
CA ASN A 382 0.44 33.54 -8.56
C ASN A 382 1.55 32.47 -8.49
N MET A 383 2.80 32.89 -8.24
CA MET A 383 3.94 31.96 -8.17
C MET A 383 3.84 30.99 -7.00
N ASP A 384 3.15 31.35 -5.92
CA ASP A 384 2.94 30.45 -4.79
C ASP A 384 1.90 29.37 -5.13
N GLU A 385 0.88 29.67 -5.95
CA GLU A 385 -0.02 28.65 -6.52
C GLU A 385 0.75 27.65 -7.38
N ILE A 386 1.66 28.13 -8.22
CA ILE A 386 2.51 27.28 -9.07
C ILE A 386 3.43 26.39 -8.21
N LYS A 387 4.02 26.92 -7.12
CA LYS A 387 4.83 26.13 -6.19
C LYS A 387 3.99 25.04 -5.52
N GLU A 388 2.82 25.38 -4.96
CA GLU A 388 1.92 24.41 -4.33
C GLU A 388 1.45 23.34 -5.34
N PHE A 389 1.16 23.73 -6.58
CA PHE A 389 0.82 22.77 -7.64
C PHE A 389 2.01 21.85 -7.96
N ASN A 390 3.23 22.38 -8.04
CA ASN A 390 4.44 21.58 -8.26
C ASN A 390 4.75 20.63 -7.09
N GLU A 391 4.37 20.97 -5.86
CA GLU A 391 4.44 20.04 -4.72
C GLU A 391 3.51 18.85 -4.93
N ILE A 392 2.30 19.06 -5.45
CA ILE A 392 1.39 17.97 -5.84
C ILE A 392 2.04 17.10 -6.93
N ILE A 393 2.67 17.69 -7.95
CA ILE A 393 3.37 16.94 -9.00
C ILE A 393 4.54 16.12 -8.45
N ASN A 394 5.37 16.73 -7.61
CA ASN A 394 6.49 16.08 -6.93
C ASN A 394 6.02 14.88 -6.09
N GLN A 395 4.88 15.05 -5.40
CA GLN A 395 4.24 14.00 -4.63
C GLN A 395 3.79 12.85 -5.55
N ILE A 396 3.02 13.15 -6.61
CA ILE A 396 2.56 12.16 -7.58
C ILE A 396 3.75 11.40 -8.19
N VAL A 397 4.82 12.07 -8.58
CA VAL A 397 5.98 11.37 -9.13
C VAL A 397 6.61 10.45 -8.09
N LYS A 398 6.90 10.96 -6.89
CA LYS A 398 7.64 10.21 -5.85
C LYS A 398 6.83 9.10 -5.20
N GLU A 399 5.52 9.24 -5.15
CA GLU A 399 4.60 8.30 -4.51
C GLU A 399 3.95 7.38 -5.54
N SER A 400 3.62 7.88 -6.75
CA SER A 400 2.84 7.16 -7.76
C SER A 400 3.62 6.58 -8.93
N PHE A 401 4.63 7.27 -9.46
CA PHE A 401 5.33 6.83 -10.68
C PHE A 401 6.63 6.05 -10.45
N ILE A 402 7.30 6.21 -9.30
CA ILE A 402 8.51 5.41 -8.92
C ILE A 402 8.21 3.90 -8.82
N ASN A 403 6.93 3.56 -8.85
CA ASN A 403 6.33 2.30 -8.41
C ASN A 403 5.67 1.51 -9.55
N PHE A 404 5.89 1.97 -10.78
CA PHE A 404 5.27 1.45 -11.99
C PHE A 404 5.97 0.15 -12.42
N ASP A 405 5.46 -1.01 -12.03
CA ASP A 405 5.71 -2.25 -12.80
C ASP A 405 4.84 -2.16 -14.05
N ALA A 406 5.47 -2.06 -15.23
CA ALA A 406 4.77 -2.00 -16.52
C ALA A 406 3.85 -3.22 -16.78
N ARG A 407 3.88 -4.22 -15.89
CA ARG A 407 3.05 -5.43 -15.90
C ARG A 407 1.77 -5.36 -15.06
N LEU A 408 1.53 -4.31 -14.27
CA LEU A 408 0.30 -4.20 -13.47
C LEU A 408 -0.82 -3.49 -14.25
N PRO A 409 -1.98 -4.13 -14.45
CA PRO A 409 -3.03 -3.69 -15.36
C PRO A 409 -3.63 -2.38 -14.90
N ILE A 410 -3.16 -1.25 -15.41
CA ILE A 410 -4.04 -0.11 -15.63
C ILE A 410 -5.03 -0.56 -16.70
N ASP A 411 -6.31 -0.24 -16.56
CA ASP A 411 -7.41 -0.76 -17.39
C ASP A 411 -7.29 -0.48 -18.91
N ASP A 412 -6.17 0.09 -19.37
CA ASP A 412 -5.87 0.37 -20.77
C ASP A 412 -4.36 0.16 -21.14
N ILE A 413 -3.68 -0.81 -20.48
CA ILE A 413 -2.25 -1.14 -20.73
C ILE A 413 -1.94 -1.24 -22.23
N GLN A 414 -2.81 -1.87 -23.03
CA GLN A 414 -2.51 -2.15 -24.43
C GLN A 414 -2.24 -0.87 -25.23
N ASN A 415 -2.91 0.23 -24.90
CA ASN A 415 -2.72 1.52 -25.58
C ASN A 415 -1.57 2.33 -25.00
N TRP A 416 -1.33 2.23 -23.69
CA TRP A 416 -0.18 2.89 -23.05
C TRP A 416 1.16 2.23 -23.41
N THR A 417 1.22 0.89 -23.47
CA THR A 417 2.42 0.15 -23.87
C THR A 417 2.88 0.51 -25.27
N ASN A 418 1.96 0.94 -26.12
CA ASN A 418 2.31 1.37 -27.47
C ASN A 418 3.27 2.56 -27.46
N TRP A 419 3.39 3.37 -26.40
CA TRP A 419 4.25 4.57 -26.34
C TRP A 419 5.42 4.44 -25.34
N VAL A 420 5.75 3.21 -24.95
CA VAL A 420 6.86 2.85 -24.05
C VAL A 420 8.10 2.46 -24.87
N PHE A 421 9.28 2.57 -24.28
CA PHE A 421 10.54 2.13 -24.89
C PHE A 421 10.70 0.61 -24.71
N GLU A 422 10.63 -0.15 -25.81
CA GLU A 422 10.71 -1.62 -25.81
C GLU A 422 12.08 -2.09 -26.30
N VAL A 423 12.84 -2.84 -25.50
CA VAL A 423 14.07 -3.47 -26.01
C VAL A 423 13.81 -4.96 -26.26
N ASP A 424 13.70 -5.32 -27.54
CA ASP A 424 13.64 -6.70 -28.03
C ASP A 424 14.95 -7.04 -28.76
N ASN A 425 15.49 -8.25 -28.53
CA ASN A 425 16.70 -8.75 -29.17
C ASN A 425 16.53 -8.96 -30.69
N GLN A 426 15.32 -8.88 -31.24
CA GLN A 426 15.05 -9.06 -32.68
C GLN A 426 14.37 -7.88 -33.39
N ALA A 427 14.06 -6.75 -32.72
CA ALA A 427 13.25 -5.68 -33.35
C ALA A 427 13.82 -4.26 -33.12
N ASN A 428 14.86 -3.91 -33.89
CA ASN A 428 15.39 -2.54 -33.92
C ASN A 428 14.36 -1.50 -34.41
N ASN A 429 13.40 -1.87 -35.26
CA ASN A 429 12.50 -0.89 -35.89
C ASN A 429 11.38 -0.37 -34.98
N LYS A 430 11.15 -0.99 -33.80
CA LYS A 430 10.03 -0.60 -32.91
C LYS A 430 10.24 0.72 -32.18
N ASN A 431 11.48 1.19 -32.02
CA ASN A 431 11.79 2.45 -31.31
C ASN A 431 12.28 3.57 -32.23
N GLU A 432 12.24 3.42 -33.55
CA GLU A 432 12.63 4.49 -34.51
C GLU A 432 11.87 5.80 -34.26
N TRP A 433 10.63 5.71 -33.77
CA TRP A 433 9.82 6.86 -33.40
C TRP A 433 10.46 7.75 -32.31
N LEU A 434 11.36 7.20 -31.46
CA LEU A 434 12.07 7.97 -30.43
C LEU A 434 13.12 8.92 -31.00
N GLU A 435 13.59 8.72 -32.23
CA GLU A 435 14.51 9.67 -32.89
C GLU A 435 13.84 11.02 -33.17
N TYR A 436 12.51 11.03 -33.24
CA TYR A 436 11.68 12.23 -33.41
C TYR A 436 11.24 12.84 -32.08
N VAL A 437 11.64 12.25 -30.95
CA VAL A 437 11.24 12.69 -29.61
C VAL A 437 12.39 13.45 -28.95
N ASN A 438 12.21 14.74 -28.74
CA ASN A 438 13.21 15.62 -28.14
C ASN A 438 12.78 16.07 -26.73
N ILE A 439 12.50 15.12 -25.85
CA ILE A 439 12.11 15.39 -24.45
C ILE A 439 13.01 14.66 -23.46
N SER A 440 13.43 15.36 -22.41
CA SER A 440 14.17 14.75 -21.30
C SER A 440 13.27 13.83 -20.46
N ILE A 441 13.89 12.85 -19.78
CA ILE A 441 13.17 11.97 -18.83
C ILE A 441 12.46 12.79 -17.75
N GLY A 442 13.13 13.82 -17.21
CA GLY A 442 12.54 14.70 -16.21
C GLY A 442 11.29 15.42 -16.72
N ALA A 443 11.35 15.98 -17.94
CA ALA A 443 10.20 16.67 -18.54
C ALA A 443 9.05 15.71 -18.86
N ARG A 444 9.35 14.53 -19.40
CA ARG A 444 8.35 13.49 -19.70
C ARG A 444 7.62 13.04 -18.43
N MET A 445 8.37 12.76 -17.36
CA MET A 445 7.84 12.46 -16.02
C MET A 445 6.91 13.55 -15.49
N TYR A 446 7.35 14.81 -15.61
CA TYR A 446 6.58 15.95 -15.17
C TYR A 446 5.26 16.05 -15.93
N GLN A 447 5.28 15.93 -17.26
CA GLN A 447 4.07 15.97 -18.10
C GLN A 447 3.07 14.87 -17.71
N THR A 448 3.55 13.63 -17.55
CA THR A 448 2.71 12.51 -17.13
C THR A 448 2.01 12.80 -15.80
N ALA A 449 2.74 13.30 -14.80
CA ALA A 449 2.17 13.64 -13.50
C ALA A 449 1.26 14.88 -13.54
N PHE A 450 1.58 15.85 -14.39
CA PHE A 450 0.76 17.03 -14.62
C PHE A 450 -0.62 16.64 -15.16
N ILE A 451 -0.66 15.80 -16.19
CA ILE A 451 -1.91 15.31 -16.77
C ILE A 451 -2.70 14.48 -15.78
N LYS A 452 -2.05 13.63 -14.99
CA LYS A 452 -2.72 12.89 -13.90
C LYS A 452 -3.37 13.85 -12.89
N ALA A 453 -2.64 14.88 -12.45
CA ALA A 453 -3.14 15.87 -11.50
C ALA A 453 -4.37 16.64 -12.00
N ILE A 454 -4.42 16.98 -13.29
CA ILE A 454 -5.55 17.69 -13.91
C ILE A 454 -6.71 16.75 -14.21
N ASN A 455 -6.44 15.52 -14.63
CA ASN A 455 -7.45 14.50 -14.93
C ASN A 455 -8.22 14.07 -13.67
N SER A 456 -7.54 13.83 -12.54
CA SER A 456 -8.15 13.33 -11.30
C SER A 456 -9.37 14.15 -10.80
N PRO A 457 -9.35 15.49 -10.73
CA PRO A 457 -10.51 16.28 -10.33
C PRO A 457 -11.61 16.39 -11.38
N ILE A 458 -11.32 16.12 -12.65
CA ILE A 458 -12.29 16.19 -13.74
C ILE A 458 -13.02 14.85 -13.89
N ASN A 459 -12.24 13.76 -13.91
CA ASN A 459 -12.73 12.40 -14.12
C ASN A 459 -12.68 11.59 -12.83
N LEU A 460 -13.43 12.06 -11.84
CA LEU A 460 -13.61 11.29 -10.62
C LEU A 460 -14.17 9.90 -10.96
N PRO A 461 -13.55 8.82 -10.45
CA PRO A 461 -14.05 7.48 -10.65
C PRO A 461 -15.39 7.38 -9.93
N LEU A 462 -16.38 6.90 -10.67
CA LEU A 462 -17.69 6.55 -10.13
C LEU A 462 -17.90 5.07 -10.45
N PRO A 463 -18.20 4.22 -9.45
CA PRO A 463 -18.71 2.89 -9.69
C PRO A 463 -20.03 3.05 -10.42
N ASN A 464 -19.98 2.73 -11.71
CA ASN A 464 -21.13 2.92 -12.58
C ASN A 464 -22.12 1.79 -12.37
N LYS A 465 -23.40 2.13 -12.38
CA LYS A 465 -24.49 1.15 -12.31
C LYS A 465 -25.17 1.12 -13.68
N ASN A 466 -24.51 0.62 -14.74
CA ASN A 466 -25.26 0.17 -15.93
C ASN A 466 -24.57 -0.74 -16.98
N LYS A 467 -25.46 -1.63 -17.46
CA LYS A 467 -25.56 -2.52 -18.64
C LYS A 467 -24.65 -3.74 -18.84
N ASP A 468 -23.32 -3.67 -18.69
CA ASP A 468 -22.46 -4.79 -19.16
C ASP A 468 -21.65 -5.52 -18.08
N ASN A 469 -22.17 -5.67 -16.85
CA ASN A 469 -21.58 -6.55 -15.81
C ASN A 469 -20.10 -6.30 -15.48
N SER A 470 -19.79 -5.21 -14.76
CA SER A 470 -18.56 -5.20 -13.94
C SER A 470 -18.79 -4.79 -12.48
N TYR A 471 -19.78 -3.96 -12.16
CA TYR A 471 -20.04 -3.53 -10.78
C TYR A 471 -21.54 -3.39 -10.45
N PRO A 472 -22.12 -4.20 -9.52
CA PRO A 472 -23.57 -4.20 -9.24
C PRO A 472 -24.02 -3.21 -8.14
N TYR A 473 -23.13 -2.37 -7.61
CA TYR A 473 -23.37 -1.58 -6.39
C TYR A 473 -23.50 -0.08 -6.68
N THR A 474 -24.34 0.60 -5.91
CA THR A 474 -24.28 2.07 -5.79
C THR A 474 -22.95 2.49 -5.15
N LEU A 475 -22.56 3.76 -5.31
CA LEU A 475 -21.34 4.31 -4.72
C LEU A 475 -21.25 4.08 -3.20
N ASP A 476 -22.34 4.34 -2.49
CA ASP A 476 -22.42 4.15 -1.05
C ASP A 476 -22.28 2.66 -0.69
N GLU A 477 -22.94 1.76 -1.44
CA GLU A 477 -22.81 0.30 -1.25
C GLU A 477 -21.41 -0.22 -1.61
N TYR A 478 -20.75 0.37 -2.62
CA TYR A 478 -19.38 0.03 -3.01
C TYR A 478 -18.40 0.36 -1.88
N TYR A 479 -18.45 1.58 -1.35
CA TYR A 479 -17.57 1.97 -0.25
C TYR A 479 -17.97 1.34 1.08
N GLU A 480 -19.26 1.10 1.33
CA GLU A 480 -19.68 0.33 2.50
C GLU A 480 -19.11 -1.08 2.43
N LYS A 481 -19.13 -1.76 1.27
CA LYS A 481 -18.53 -3.10 1.13
C LYS A 481 -17.01 -3.09 1.24
N VAL A 482 -16.33 -2.12 0.64
CA VAL A 482 -14.86 -1.96 0.78
C VAL A 482 -14.49 -1.69 2.24
N ARG A 483 -15.23 -0.79 2.91
CA ARG A 483 -15.06 -0.49 4.34
C ARG A 483 -15.35 -1.72 5.19
N VAL A 484 -16.48 -2.39 4.98
CA VAL A 484 -16.83 -3.61 5.69
C VAL A 484 -15.74 -4.66 5.47
N GLN A 485 -15.16 -4.84 4.29
CA GLN A 485 -14.02 -5.76 4.11
C GLN A 485 -12.76 -5.33 4.87
N LEU A 486 -12.41 -4.04 4.86
CA LEU A 486 -11.27 -3.49 5.60
C LEU A 486 -11.42 -3.65 7.12
N TYR A 487 -12.66 -3.60 7.64
CA TYR A 487 -12.97 -3.62 9.08
C TYR A 487 -13.71 -4.88 9.55
N ALA A 488 -14.02 -5.85 8.68
CA ALA A 488 -14.83 -7.04 8.99
C ALA A 488 -14.14 -7.96 9.99
N ASN A 489 -12.81 -7.90 10.07
CA ASN A 489 -12.03 -8.67 11.00
C ASN A 489 -10.88 -7.79 11.55
N PRO A 490 -10.72 -7.69 12.89
CA PRO A 490 -9.59 -7.01 13.52
C PRO A 490 -8.23 -7.49 13.00
N TRP A 491 -8.12 -8.74 12.54
CA TRP A 491 -6.96 -9.23 11.84
C TRP A 491 -6.79 -8.64 10.45
N THR A 492 -7.81 -8.54 9.60
CA THR A 492 -7.67 -7.89 8.28
C THR A 492 -7.22 -6.45 8.45
N MET A 493 -7.80 -5.76 9.43
CA MET A 493 -7.41 -4.40 9.78
C MET A 493 -5.95 -4.34 10.25
N PHE A 494 -5.53 -5.25 11.13
CA PHE A 494 -4.17 -5.32 11.67
C PHE A 494 -3.13 -5.80 10.66
N ASP A 495 -3.43 -6.82 9.87
CA ASP A 495 -2.64 -7.27 8.73
C ASP A 495 -2.50 -6.13 7.73
N THR A 496 -3.57 -5.38 7.43
CA THR A 496 -3.47 -4.16 6.61
C THR A 496 -2.58 -3.10 7.28
N ILE A 497 -2.61 -2.93 8.60
CA ILE A 497 -1.72 -2.02 9.37
C ILE A 497 -0.24 -2.43 9.29
N LEU A 498 0.05 -3.72 9.24
CA LEU A 498 1.42 -4.24 9.20
C LEU A 498 1.93 -4.46 7.79
N THR A 499 1.03 -4.79 6.87
CA THR A 499 1.30 -5.03 5.45
C THR A 499 1.00 -3.80 4.62
N SER A 500 0.67 -2.65 5.24
CA SER A 500 0.58 -1.34 4.58
C SER A 500 1.87 -0.92 3.88
N ASN A 501 2.95 -1.69 4.04
CA ASN A 501 4.21 -1.52 3.35
C ASN A 501 4.51 -2.64 2.32
N TYR A 502 3.57 -3.56 2.05
CA TYR A 502 3.71 -4.59 1.01
C TYR A 502 2.38 -5.13 0.46
N TYR A 503 1.79 -4.41 -0.48
CA TYR A 503 0.64 -4.79 -1.31
C TYR A 503 1.03 -5.49 -2.62
N GLY A 504 2.12 -6.27 -2.63
CA GLY A 504 2.68 -6.81 -3.87
C GLY A 504 3.25 -5.69 -4.75
N GLY A 505 3.20 -5.84 -6.09
CA GLY A 505 3.79 -4.89 -7.03
C GLY A 505 3.16 -3.49 -7.05
N ASP A 506 2.09 -3.24 -6.28
CA ASP A 506 1.42 -1.94 -6.24
C ASP A 506 2.04 -1.04 -5.16
N ILE A 507 3.20 -0.48 -5.50
CA ILE A 507 4.07 0.21 -4.54
C ILE A 507 3.53 1.62 -4.19
N LEU A 508 2.55 2.14 -4.94
CA LEU A 508 1.84 3.40 -4.65
C LEU A 508 1.05 3.33 -3.33
N GLY A 509 0.26 2.27 -3.13
CA GLY A 509 -0.45 2.04 -1.87
C GLY A 509 0.52 1.87 -0.69
N ASN A 510 1.70 1.31 -0.95
CA ASN A 510 2.73 1.10 0.07
C ASN A 510 3.37 2.41 0.56
N LYS A 511 3.43 3.46 -0.27
CA LYS A 511 4.19 4.68 0.05
C LYS A 511 3.33 5.83 0.58
N ILE A 512 2.07 5.95 0.15
CA ILE A 512 1.08 6.86 0.77
C ILE A 512 0.89 6.52 2.27
N ALA A 513 1.02 5.23 2.63
CA ALA A 513 0.99 4.78 4.01
C ALA A 513 2.35 4.91 4.76
N MET A 514 3.49 4.91 4.05
CA MET A 514 4.81 5.11 4.68
C MET A 514 4.98 6.51 5.28
N THR A 515 4.42 7.55 4.65
CA THR A 515 4.38 8.91 5.21
C THR A 515 3.37 9.04 6.35
N SER A 516 2.44 8.10 6.50
CA SER A 516 1.40 8.11 7.54
C SER A 516 1.74 7.30 8.80
N MET A 517 2.87 6.58 8.89
CA MET A 517 3.22 5.87 10.15
C MET A 517 3.45 6.81 11.35
N ASN A 518 3.83 8.08 11.10
CA ASN A 518 3.93 9.12 12.12
C ASN A 518 2.65 9.96 12.26
N GLN A 519 1.60 9.66 11.48
CA GLN A 519 0.31 10.34 11.59
C GLN A 519 -0.75 9.36 12.13
N PRO A 520 -1.69 9.81 12.99
CA PRO A 520 -2.86 9.01 13.34
C PRO A 520 -3.48 8.45 12.06
N TRP A 521 -3.98 7.20 12.05
CA TRP A 521 -4.67 6.69 10.86
C TRP A 521 -5.82 7.63 10.55
N ILE A 522 -5.66 8.43 9.50
CA ILE A 522 -6.73 9.19 8.92
C ILE A 522 -7.41 8.18 8.00
N ASN A 523 -8.42 7.47 8.51
CA ASN A 523 -9.37 6.81 7.63
C ASN A 523 -10.15 7.91 6.95
N ASP A 524 -9.63 8.37 5.83
CA ASP A 524 -10.24 9.34 4.94
C ASP A 524 -11.56 8.75 4.44
N GLU A 525 -12.65 9.09 5.13
CA GLU A 525 -13.99 8.81 4.66
C GLU A 525 -14.24 9.70 3.44
N ILE A 526 -14.21 9.07 2.28
CA ILE A 526 -14.56 9.68 1.00
C ILE A 526 -16.07 9.79 0.95
N ILE A 527 -16.56 11.02 0.92
CA ILE A 527 -17.96 11.35 0.72
C ILE A 527 -18.06 12.02 -0.63
N LEU A 528 -18.77 11.38 -1.56
CA LEU A 528 -19.11 12.00 -2.82
C LEU A 528 -20.60 12.32 -2.81
N LYS A 529 -20.97 13.57 -3.03
CA LYS A 529 -22.37 13.98 -3.18
C LYS A 529 -22.56 14.44 -4.61
N LYS A 530 -23.46 13.80 -5.33
CA LYS A 530 -23.88 14.29 -6.64
C LYS A 530 -24.69 15.57 -6.43
N ASN A 531 -24.24 16.70 -6.96
CA ASN A 531 -25.04 17.89 -6.97
C ASN A 531 -26.23 17.61 -7.91
N THR A 532 -27.46 17.72 -7.42
CA THR A 532 -28.68 17.34 -8.15
C THR A 532 -28.97 18.24 -9.37
N ALA A 533 -28.22 19.34 -9.51
CA ALA A 533 -28.27 20.23 -10.65
C ALA A 533 -27.08 19.96 -11.60
N LYS A 534 -27.33 19.17 -12.66
CA LYS A 534 -26.41 18.84 -13.78
C LYS A 534 -25.32 17.82 -13.40
N PRO A 535 -25.04 16.76 -14.20
CA PRO A 535 -24.88 16.84 -15.65
C PRO A 535 -25.49 15.67 -16.48
N LYS A 536 -25.54 15.87 -17.80
CA LYS A 536 -25.44 14.83 -18.81
C LYS A 536 -23.95 14.47 -18.92
N LYS A 537 -23.47 13.55 -18.09
CA LYS A 537 -22.17 12.93 -18.32
C LYS A 537 -22.42 11.85 -19.37
N ASP A 538 -21.90 11.99 -20.58
CA ASP A 538 -21.82 10.84 -21.47
C ASP A 538 -20.80 9.88 -20.85
N GLU A 539 -21.30 8.74 -20.38
CA GLU A 539 -20.51 7.74 -19.67
C GLU A 539 -19.44 7.18 -20.61
N GLY A 540 -18.21 7.70 -20.53
CA GLY A 540 -17.08 7.23 -21.35
C GLY A 540 -16.11 8.32 -21.79
N ASP A 541 -16.49 9.61 -21.71
CA ASP A 541 -15.61 10.71 -22.09
C ASP A 541 -14.44 10.89 -21.11
N ILE A 542 -13.24 11.09 -21.64
CA ILE A 542 -12.00 11.28 -20.88
C ILE A 542 -11.69 12.77 -20.74
N PHE A 543 -11.93 13.58 -21.77
CA PHE A 543 -11.61 15.01 -21.73
C PHE A 543 -12.84 15.84 -21.34
N ASN A 544 -13.39 15.58 -20.15
CA ASN A 544 -14.58 16.30 -19.65
C ASN A 544 -14.27 17.76 -19.26
N SER A 545 -15.32 18.59 -19.22
CA SER A 545 -15.20 19.96 -18.73
C SER A 545 -15.02 20.00 -17.20
N ILE A 546 -14.46 21.11 -16.70
CA ILE A 546 -14.36 21.35 -15.26
C ILE A 546 -15.73 21.34 -14.59
N ASP A 547 -16.77 21.85 -15.27
CA ASP A 547 -18.13 21.94 -14.72
C ASP A 547 -18.74 20.54 -14.52
N ASP A 548 -18.49 19.61 -15.45
CA ASP A 548 -18.93 18.22 -15.35
C ASP A 548 -18.22 17.47 -14.23
N GLY A 549 -16.91 17.72 -14.06
CA GLY A 549 -16.13 17.13 -12.98
C GLY A 549 -16.54 17.65 -11.60
N PHE A 550 -16.73 18.96 -11.47
CA PHE A 550 -17.05 19.63 -10.20
C PHE A 550 -18.53 19.54 -9.81
N ALA A 551 -19.39 19.01 -10.69
CA ALA A 551 -20.77 18.63 -10.37
C ALA A 551 -20.86 17.56 -9.26
N ILE A 552 -19.77 16.83 -9.02
CA ILE A 552 -19.66 15.85 -7.94
C ILE A 552 -18.89 16.50 -6.81
N GLU A 553 -19.56 16.78 -5.69
CA GLU A 553 -18.89 17.26 -4.50
C GLU A 553 -18.07 16.13 -3.90
N LEU A 554 -16.78 16.38 -3.66
CA LEU A 554 -15.88 15.46 -2.98
C LEU A 554 -15.52 16.09 -1.63
N GLU A 555 -15.80 15.36 -0.56
CA GLU A 555 -15.41 15.70 0.80
C GLU A 555 -14.62 14.52 1.37
N ILE A 556 -13.40 14.79 1.85
CA ILE A 556 -12.58 13.79 2.53
C ILE A 556 -12.60 14.10 4.02
N LYS A 557 -13.25 13.24 4.81
CA LYS A 557 -13.31 13.37 6.26
C LYS A 557 -12.28 12.47 6.93
N GLY A 558 -11.35 13.07 7.63
CA GLY A 558 -10.40 12.30 8.42
C GLY A 558 -11.03 11.66 9.65
N LYS A 559 -11.26 10.34 9.64
CA LYS A 559 -11.57 9.60 10.86
C LYS A 559 -10.27 9.09 11.47
N ILE A 560 -9.91 9.68 12.60
CA ILE A 560 -8.73 9.26 13.37
C ILE A 560 -9.04 7.91 14.03
N PHE A 561 -8.49 6.83 13.49
CA PHE A 561 -8.30 5.60 14.23
C PHE A 561 -6.87 5.61 14.79
N ASN A 562 -6.70 5.35 16.08
CA ASN A 562 -5.36 5.21 16.64
C ASN A 562 -5.13 3.75 17.03
N PRO A 563 -4.37 2.97 16.23
CA PRO A 563 -4.16 1.55 16.51
C PRO A 563 -3.46 1.32 17.85
N PHE A 564 -2.58 2.22 18.28
CA PHE A 564 -1.96 2.15 19.60
C PHE A 564 -2.98 2.35 20.73
N LEU A 565 -3.94 3.26 20.54
CA LEU A 565 -5.02 3.48 21.50
C LEU A 565 -5.93 2.24 21.57
N ALA A 566 -6.32 1.67 20.42
CA ALA A 566 -7.11 0.45 20.39
C ALA A 566 -6.39 -0.73 21.05
N ILE A 567 -5.10 -0.95 20.75
CA ILE A 567 -4.25 -1.96 21.40
C ILE A 567 -4.19 -1.71 22.92
N GLY A 568 -4.00 -0.45 23.34
CA GLY A 568 -3.99 -0.06 24.75
C GLY A 568 -5.30 -0.37 25.46
N VAL A 569 -6.44 -0.09 24.81
CA VAL A 569 -7.78 -0.40 25.32
C VAL A 569 -7.98 -1.92 25.44
N TYR A 570 -7.65 -2.70 24.42
CA TYR A 570 -7.75 -4.17 24.48
C TYR A 570 -6.84 -4.76 25.57
N ALA A 571 -5.60 -4.29 25.68
CA ALA A 571 -4.68 -4.71 26.74
C ALA A 571 -5.27 -4.40 28.13
N LEU A 572 -5.85 -3.22 28.31
CA LEU A 572 -6.50 -2.81 29.56
C LEU A 572 -7.71 -3.70 29.89
N ILE A 573 -8.56 -4.01 28.90
CA ILE A 573 -9.68 -4.95 29.07
C ILE A 573 -9.17 -6.34 29.51
N PHE A 574 -8.12 -6.87 28.86
CA PHE A 574 -7.58 -8.18 29.24
C PHE A 574 -6.92 -8.17 30.62
N ILE A 575 -6.25 -7.07 31.01
CA ILE A 575 -5.73 -6.90 32.37
C ILE A 575 -6.88 -6.89 33.39
N ILE A 576 -7.98 -6.20 33.10
CA ILE A 576 -9.18 -6.21 33.96
C ILE A 576 -9.73 -7.63 34.09
N LEU A 577 -9.80 -8.40 32.99
CA LEU A 577 -10.25 -9.80 33.05
C LEU A 577 -9.31 -10.68 33.89
N ILE A 578 -8.00 -10.46 33.85
CA ILE A 578 -7.04 -11.13 34.74
C ILE A 578 -7.28 -10.73 36.21
N MET A 579 -7.64 -9.48 36.48
CA MET A 579 -7.98 -9.04 37.84
C MET A 579 -9.30 -9.67 38.32
N VAL A 580 -10.30 -9.82 37.45
CA VAL A 580 -11.53 -10.55 37.76
C VAL A 580 -11.25 -12.03 38.03
N SER A 581 -10.38 -12.67 37.24
CA SER A 581 -9.99 -14.06 37.48
C SER A 581 -9.24 -14.24 38.80
N TYR A 582 -8.40 -13.28 39.19
CA TYR A 582 -7.78 -13.22 40.52
C TYR A 582 -8.83 -13.17 41.65
N LEU A 583 -9.88 -12.35 41.52
CA LEU A 583 -10.94 -12.25 42.53
C LEU A 583 -11.70 -13.58 42.65
N THR A 584 -11.99 -14.23 41.53
CA THR A 584 -12.60 -15.57 41.50
C THR A 584 -11.69 -16.58 42.18
N PHE A 585 -10.42 -16.67 41.79
CA PHE A 585 -9.41 -17.53 42.40
C PHE A 585 -9.35 -17.37 43.93
N ARG A 586 -9.33 -16.12 44.41
CA ARG A 586 -9.30 -15.81 45.85
C ARG A 586 -10.55 -16.31 46.58
N LYS A 587 -11.73 -16.24 45.95
CA LYS A 587 -12.99 -16.73 46.52
C LYS A 587 -13.06 -18.26 46.55
N THR A 588 -12.60 -18.94 45.49
CA THR A 588 -12.68 -20.41 45.38
C THR A 588 -11.73 -21.11 46.35
N MET A 589 -10.56 -20.52 46.59
CA MET A 589 -9.66 -20.94 47.65
C MET A 589 -10.22 -20.55 49.01
N LYS A 590 -11.10 -21.37 49.64
CA LYS A 590 -11.47 -21.20 51.06
C LYS A 590 -10.29 -21.60 51.98
N LYS A 591 -10.31 -21.08 53.22
CA LYS A 591 -9.22 -21.21 54.20
C LYS A 591 -8.79 -22.67 54.42
#